data_AF-A0A8I1T6L4-F1
#
_entry.id   AF-A0A8I1T6L4-F1
#
_cell.length_a   1.000
_cell.length_b   1.000
_cell.length_c   1.000
_cell.angle_alpha   90.00
_cell.angle_beta   90.00
_cell.angle_gamma   90.00
#
_symmetry.space_group_name_H-M   'P 1'
#
loop_
_entity.id
_entity.type
_entity.pdbx_description
1 polymer ?
#
loop_
_entity_poly.entity_id
_entity_poly.type
_entity_poly.pdbx_seq_one_letter_code
_entity_poly.pdbx_strand_id
1 'polypeptide(L)'
;MSSAPNWTPSKRLQAAAKSERKRIEREMSRLLKQEARHKRELDKIQSMRTRLERELAAIDRFAETDNQPGEPRLRIVEDEHAEKPGLSGAQIREIAVQMIVGTTHANNGIHYRTWYELVVGNGIEISGKDPVAVFLTQMSRSPVVVRAEQPGEYKIDDSFLNRVAQEIQDLDRLIDELDQSDSEATIEQIEQRRQQVKQARARRRSLERSLAEATRSLRQ
;
A
#
# COMPACT_ATOMS: atom_id res chain seq x y z
N MET A 1 3.83 67.69 -26.22
CA MET A 1 3.07 66.42 -26.11
C MET A 1 3.53 65.53 -27.26
N SER A 2 4.45 64.59 -27.04
CA SER A 2 4.99 63.70 -28.09
C SER A 2 4.24 62.37 -28.09
N SER A 3 3.57 62.06 -29.19
CA SER A 3 2.96 60.76 -29.46
C SER A 3 4.02 59.67 -29.61
N ALA A 4 3.89 58.58 -28.85
CA ALA A 4 4.68 57.38 -29.06
C ALA A 4 4.27 56.68 -30.37
N PRO A 5 5.23 56.13 -31.14
CA PRO A 5 4.91 55.45 -32.39
C PRO A 5 4.19 54.12 -32.13
N ASN A 6 3.02 53.94 -32.76
CA ASN A 6 2.29 52.67 -32.78
C ASN A 6 3.03 51.66 -33.67
N TRP A 7 3.86 50.83 -33.06
CA TRP A 7 4.50 49.71 -33.74
C TRP A 7 3.57 48.49 -33.75
N THR A 8 3.03 48.14 -34.91
CA THR A 8 2.15 46.97 -35.08
C THR A 8 2.97 45.76 -35.53
N PRO A 9 3.10 44.69 -34.73
CA PRO A 9 3.92 43.54 -35.09
C PRO A 9 3.34 42.78 -36.29
N SER A 10 4.20 42.23 -37.17
CA SER A 10 3.78 41.41 -38.31
C SER A 10 2.93 40.20 -37.89
N LYS A 11 1.93 39.81 -38.70
CA LYS A 11 1.04 38.67 -38.42
C LYS A 11 1.79 37.36 -38.14
N ARG A 12 2.94 37.13 -38.79
CA ARG A 12 3.79 35.96 -38.52
C ARG A 12 4.43 36.00 -37.13
N LEU A 13 4.88 37.17 -36.69
CA LEU A 13 5.44 37.37 -35.35
C LEU A 13 4.37 37.20 -34.27
N GLN A 14 3.15 37.70 -34.51
CA GLN A 14 2.01 37.49 -33.60
C GLN A 14 1.62 36.01 -33.48
N ALA A 15 1.61 35.27 -34.59
CA ALA A 15 1.33 33.84 -34.60
C ALA A 15 2.42 33.04 -33.87
N ALA A 16 3.70 33.37 -34.11
CA ALA A 16 4.84 32.75 -33.42
C ALA A 16 4.79 33.02 -31.91
N ALA A 17 4.53 34.27 -31.49
CA ALA A 17 4.39 34.63 -30.07
C ALA A 17 3.23 33.89 -29.39
N LYS A 18 2.09 33.71 -30.07
CA LYS A 18 0.95 32.94 -29.55
C LYS A 18 1.28 31.44 -29.40
N SER A 19 2.04 30.87 -30.33
CA SER A 19 2.52 29.49 -30.25
C SER A 19 3.49 29.30 -29.10
N GLU A 20 4.43 30.22 -28.95
CA GLU A 20 5.44 30.19 -27.89
C GLU A 20 4.80 30.35 -26.50
N ARG A 21 3.84 31.27 -26.36
CA ARG A 21 3.03 31.39 -25.14
C ARG A 21 2.34 30.08 -24.77
N LYS A 22 1.72 29.39 -25.74
CA LYS A 22 1.09 28.08 -25.52
C LYS A 22 2.10 26.98 -25.20
N ARG A 23 3.33 27.05 -25.69
CA ARG A 23 4.41 26.11 -25.36
C ARG A 23 4.80 26.28 -23.89
N ILE A 24 5.06 27.52 -23.47
CA ILE A 24 5.41 27.89 -22.11
C ILE A 24 4.29 27.54 -21.12
N GLU A 25 3.03 27.83 -21.44
CA GLU A 25 1.89 27.47 -20.58
C GLU A 25 1.79 25.95 -20.34
N ARG A 26 2.06 25.14 -21.36
CA ARG A 26 2.08 23.68 -21.24
C ARG A 26 3.24 23.19 -20.39
N GLU A 27 4.42 23.77 -20.57
CA GLU A 27 5.62 23.45 -19.81
C GLU A 27 5.44 23.81 -18.33
N MET A 28 4.90 25.00 -18.04
CA MET A 28 4.57 25.44 -16.69
C MET A 28 3.54 24.51 -16.01
N SER A 29 2.48 24.12 -16.73
CA SER A 29 1.48 23.18 -16.19
C SER A 29 2.08 21.80 -15.89
N ARG A 30 3.04 21.34 -16.71
CA ARG A 30 3.77 20.08 -16.47
C ARG A 30 4.64 20.18 -15.22
N LEU A 31 5.39 21.27 -15.06
CA LEU A 31 6.25 21.51 -13.89
C LEU A 31 5.43 21.59 -12.59
N LEU A 32 4.31 22.32 -12.58
CA LEU A 32 3.42 22.39 -11.40
C LEU A 32 2.85 21.02 -11.00
N LYS A 33 2.54 20.16 -11.97
CA LYS A 33 2.10 18.79 -11.68
C LYS A 33 3.23 17.94 -11.11
N GLN A 34 4.46 18.11 -11.62
CA GLN A 34 5.64 17.43 -11.07
C GLN A 34 5.94 17.89 -9.64
N GLU A 35 5.89 19.20 -9.39
CA GLU A 35 6.05 19.78 -8.05
C GLU A 35 5.02 19.20 -7.07
N ALA A 36 3.74 19.18 -7.44
CA ALA A 36 2.69 18.61 -6.61
C ALA A 36 2.89 17.10 -6.34
N ARG A 37 3.39 16.34 -7.32
CA ARG A 37 3.74 14.92 -7.15
C ARG A 37 4.89 14.75 -6.17
N HIS A 38 5.98 15.48 -6.36
CA HIS A 38 7.16 15.40 -5.49
C HIS A 38 6.84 15.84 -4.06
N LYS A 39 5.98 16.84 -3.88
CA LYS A 39 5.51 17.25 -2.54
C LYS A 39 4.77 16.12 -1.82
N ARG A 40 3.85 15.44 -2.51
CA ARG A 40 3.13 14.27 -1.93
C ARG A 40 4.07 13.11 -1.60
N GLU A 41 5.07 12.89 -2.44
CA GLU A 41 6.09 11.86 -2.22
C GLU A 41 6.97 12.20 -1.01
N LEU A 42 7.37 13.46 -0.87
CA LEU A 42 8.07 13.97 0.30
C LEU A 42 7.25 13.81 1.58
N ASP A 43 5.97 14.21 1.56
CA ASP A 43 5.07 14.08 2.71
C ASP A 43 4.93 12.61 3.15
N LYS A 44 4.85 11.68 2.18
CA LYS A 44 4.81 10.24 2.43
C LYS A 44 6.11 9.75 3.09
N ILE A 45 7.27 10.12 2.54
CA ILE A 45 8.58 9.73 3.08
C ILE A 45 8.77 10.29 4.49
N GLN A 46 8.40 11.55 4.73
CA GLN A 46 8.48 12.18 6.06
C GLN A 46 7.57 11.50 7.07
N SER A 47 6.37 11.10 6.66
CA SER A 47 5.45 10.34 7.53
C SER A 47 6.02 8.97 7.90
N MET A 48 6.64 8.28 6.93
CA MET A 48 7.33 7.01 7.17
C MET A 48 8.54 7.18 8.12
N ARG A 49 9.35 8.22 7.89
CA ARG A 49 10.49 8.54 8.75
C ARG A 49 10.05 8.79 10.19
N THR A 50 9.02 9.63 10.38
CA THR A 50 8.47 9.94 11.70
C THR A 50 7.94 8.70 12.41
N ARG A 51 7.31 7.77 11.68
CA ARG A 51 6.88 6.49 12.24
C ARG A 51 8.06 5.65 12.72
N LEU A 52 9.10 5.51 11.88
CA LEU A 52 10.30 4.74 12.22
C LEU A 52 11.07 5.36 13.40
N GLU A 53 11.16 6.70 13.46
CA GLU A 53 11.77 7.41 14.59
C GLU A 53 11.03 7.11 15.92
N ARG A 54 9.69 7.05 15.90
CA ARG A 54 8.89 6.68 17.09
C ARG A 54 9.09 5.22 17.49
N GLU A 55 9.19 4.33 16.51
CA GLU A 55 9.41 2.90 16.71
C GLU A 55 10.80 2.64 17.30
N LEU A 56 11.83 3.29 16.76
CA LEU A 56 13.19 3.27 17.30
C LEU A 56 13.21 3.78 18.74
N ALA A 57 12.60 4.95 19.01
CA ALA A 57 12.54 5.49 20.35
C ALA A 57 11.76 4.59 21.33
N ALA A 58 10.81 3.78 20.86
CA ALA A 58 10.14 2.79 21.68
C ALA A 58 11.06 1.61 22.01
N ILE A 59 11.80 1.11 21.02
CA ILE A 59 12.79 0.05 21.20
C ILE A 59 13.91 0.50 22.14
N ASP A 60 14.41 1.73 21.99
CA ASP A 60 15.46 2.28 22.86
C ASP A 60 14.98 2.36 24.31
N ARG A 61 13.71 2.72 24.56
CA ARG A 61 13.12 2.67 25.91
C ARG A 61 13.16 1.25 26.50
N PHE A 62 12.83 0.23 25.71
CA PHE A 62 12.92 -1.17 26.16
C PHE A 62 14.37 -1.62 26.38
N ALA A 63 15.31 -1.20 25.53
CA ALA A 63 16.73 -1.52 25.67
C ALA A 63 17.36 -0.87 26.91
N GLU A 64 16.92 0.34 27.29
CA GLU A 64 17.32 0.99 28.55
C GLU A 64 16.71 0.32 29.80
N THR A 65 15.64 -0.46 29.64
CA THR A 65 14.97 -1.16 30.74
C THR A 65 15.60 -2.53 31.06
N ASP A 66 16.37 -3.10 30.12
CA ASP A 66 17.01 -4.43 30.25
C ASP A 66 18.26 -4.44 31.16
N ASN A 67 18.63 -3.29 31.74
CA ASN A 67 19.79 -3.15 32.64
C ASN A 67 19.45 -3.24 34.13
N GLN A 68 18.23 -3.61 34.53
CA GLN A 68 17.92 -3.93 35.92
C GLN A 68 17.16 -5.26 36.08
N PRO A 69 17.78 -6.27 36.70
CA PRO A 69 17.12 -7.54 36.98
C PRO A 69 16.18 -7.38 38.18
N GLY A 70 14.87 -7.41 37.93
CA GLY A 70 13.87 -7.38 38.98
C GLY A 70 12.45 -7.25 38.45
N GLU A 71 11.89 -8.34 37.93
CA GLU A 71 10.43 -8.48 37.85
C GLU A 71 9.82 -8.69 39.26
N PRO A 72 8.50 -8.46 39.49
CA PRO A 72 7.44 -8.36 38.49
C PRO A 72 6.39 -7.24 38.72
N ARG A 73 5.54 -7.10 37.69
CA ARG A 73 4.19 -6.48 37.62
C ARG A 73 4.15 -5.10 36.98
N LEU A 74 3.83 -5.08 35.69
CA LEU A 74 3.22 -3.94 35.03
C LEU A 74 1.83 -3.72 35.65
N ARG A 75 1.80 -2.80 36.61
CA ARG A 75 0.60 -2.07 36.99
C ARG A 75 0.22 -1.24 35.76
N ILE A 76 -0.78 -1.70 35.03
CA ILE A 76 -1.46 -0.86 34.04
C ILE A 76 -2.10 0.25 34.88
N VAL A 77 -1.62 1.48 34.70
CA VAL A 77 -2.32 2.65 35.19
C VAL A 77 -3.64 2.66 34.44
N GLU A 78 -4.71 2.35 35.14
CA GLU A 78 -6.08 2.52 34.68
C GLU A 78 -6.28 4.00 34.36
N ASP A 79 -6.32 4.31 33.08
CA ASP A 79 -6.94 5.53 32.59
C ASP A 79 -8.39 5.13 32.25
N GLU A 80 -9.31 5.35 33.19
CA GLU A 80 -10.67 4.79 33.22
C GLU A 80 -11.59 5.24 32.08
N HIS A 81 -11.14 6.02 31.09
CA HIS A 81 -12.00 6.48 29.99
C HIS A 81 -11.33 6.54 28.60
N ALA A 82 -10.32 5.71 28.33
CA ALA A 82 -9.81 5.56 26.97
C ALA A 82 -10.39 4.28 26.32
N GLU A 83 -11.46 4.43 25.53
CA GLU A 83 -11.87 3.40 24.56
C GLU A 83 -10.65 3.02 23.71
N LYS A 84 -10.05 1.86 23.96
CA LYS A 84 -8.90 1.36 23.20
C LYS A 84 -9.34 1.19 21.74
N PRO A 85 -8.68 1.84 20.76
CA PRO A 85 -8.95 1.55 19.36
C PRO A 85 -8.47 0.12 19.09
N GLY A 86 -9.41 -0.82 18.95
CA GLY A 86 -9.11 -2.21 18.63
C GLY A 86 -8.25 -2.32 17.36
N LEU A 87 -7.41 -3.36 17.28
CA LEU A 87 -6.56 -3.60 16.11
C LEU A 87 -7.41 -3.60 14.84
N SER A 88 -6.96 -2.88 13.81
CA SER A 88 -7.61 -2.92 12.50
C SER A 88 -7.54 -4.34 11.92
N GLY A 89 -8.50 -4.70 11.07
CA GLY A 89 -8.49 -6.03 10.43
C GLY A 89 -7.20 -6.34 9.67
N ALA A 90 -6.51 -5.33 9.11
CA ALA A 90 -5.21 -5.53 8.47
C ALA A 90 -4.09 -5.88 9.48
N GLN A 91 -4.10 -5.26 10.67
CA GLN A 91 -3.14 -5.58 11.73
C GLN A 91 -3.37 -7.00 12.29
N ILE A 92 -4.63 -7.41 12.45
CA ILE A 92 -4.95 -8.80 12.86
C ILE A 92 -4.36 -9.79 11.86
N ARG A 93 -4.50 -9.53 10.54
CA ARG A 93 -3.93 -10.39 9.49
C ARG A 93 -2.41 -10.41 9.52
N GLU A 94 -1.79 -9.24 9.63
CA GLU A 94 -0.33 -9.09 9.67
C GLU A 94 0.27 -9.88 10.82
N ILE A 95 -0.23 -9.65 12.05
CA ILE A 95 0.32 -10.29 13.24
C ILE A 95 0.05 -11.79 13.26
N ALA A 96 -1.17 -12.22 12.89
CA ALA A 96 -1.49 -13.65 12.85
C ALA A 96 -0.60 -14.43 11.88
N VAL A 97 -0.27 -13.84 10.72
CA VAL A 97 0.69 -14.44 9.77
C VAL A 97 2.09 -14.48 10.37
N GLN A 98 2.57 -13.37 10.93
CA GLN A 98 3.90 -13.29 11.56
C GLN A 98 4.11 -14.38 12.63
N MET A 99 3.06 -14.72 13.40
CA MET A 99 3.13 -15.75 14.44
C MET A 99 3.38 -17.17 13.92
N ILE A 100 3.04 -17.47 12.67
CA ILE A 100 3.26 -18.80 12.09
C ILE A 100 4.41 -18.82 11.08
N VAL A 101 4.85 -17.66 10.59
CA VAL A 101 6.02 -17.55 9.71
C VAL A 101 7.28 -17.99 10.44
N GLY A 102 8.05 -18.90 9.82
CA GLY A 102 9.25 -19.50 10.42
C GLY A 102 8.98 -20.71 11.32
N THR A 103 7.72 -21.10 11.50
CA THR A 103 7.34 -22.36 12.15
C THR A 103 7.13 -23.47 11.12
N THR A 104 7.10 -24.73 11.57
CA THR A 104 6.74 -25.87 10.72
C THR A 104 5.31 -25.77 10.14
N HIS A 105 4.45 -24.96 10.75
CA HIS A 105 3.07 -24.74 10.32
C HIS A 105 2.93 -23.84 9.09
N ALA A 106 3.94 -23.00 8.80
CA ALA A 106 3.89 -22.06 7.67
C ALA A 106 3.56 -22.76 6.35
N ASN A 107 4.15 -23.94 6.11
CA ASN A 107 4.02 -24.68 4.85
C ASN A 107 3.13 -25.93 4.96
N ASN A 108 3.07 -26.55 6.14
CA ASN A 108 2.38 -27.83 6.34
C ASN A 108 0.89 -27.69 6.68
N GLY A 109 0.43 -26.48 6.99
CA GLY A 109 -0.94 -26.25 7.43
C GLY A 109 -1.07 -26.15 8.94
N ILE A 110 -2.00 -25.31 9.37
CA ILE A 110 -2.46 -25.17 10.75
C ILE A 110 -3.98 -25.14 10.78
N HIS A 111 -4.57 -25.93 11.68
CA HIS A 111 -6.00 -25.89 11.88
C HIS A 111 -6.42 -24.53 12.46
N TYR A 112 -7.50 -23.95 11.93
CA TYR A 112 -7.88 -22.57 12.26
C TYR A 112 -8.09 -22.31 13.75
N ARG A 113 -8.56 -23.31 14.52
CA ARG A 113 -8.72 -23.18 15.98
C ARG A 113 -7.39 -23.06 16.69
N THR A 114 -6.42 -23.89 16.33
CA THR A 114 -5.07 -23.87 16.89
C THR A 114 -4.37 -22.55 16.55
N TRP A 115 -4.55 -22.04 15.33
CA TRP A 115 -4.03 -20.74 14.95
C TRP A 115 -4.69 -19.60 15.74
N TYR A 116 -6.01 -19.65 15.89
CA TYR A 116 -6.74 -18.68 16.70
C TYR A 116 -6.27 -18.69 18.18
N GLU A 117 -6.10 -19.87 18.76
CA GLU A 117 -5.60 -20.04 20.13
C GLU A 117 -4.17 -19.49 20.29
N LEU A 118 -3.30 -19.68 19.30
CA LEU A 118 -1.95 -19.07 19.29
C LEU A 118 -2.04 -17.54 19.30
N VAL A 119 -2.93 -16.96 18.50
CA VAL A 119 -3.10 -15.50 18.41
C VAL A 119 -3.61 -14.92 19.72
N VAL A 120 -4.67 -15.48 20.28
CA VAL A 120 -5.25 -15.01 21.55
C VAL A 120 -4.31 -15.28 22.73
N GLY A 121 -3.62 -16.42 22.73
CA GLY A 121 -2.62 -16.77 23.75
C GLY A 121 -1.44 -15.79 23.84
N ASN A 122 -1.17 -15.05 22.77
CA ASN A 122 -0.17 -13.97 22.72
C ASN A 122 -0.76 -12.58 23.05
N GLY A 123 -1.95 -12.52 23.66
CA GLY A 123 -2.55 -11.27 24.13
C GLY A 123 -3.29 -10.45 23.08
N ILE A 124 -3.59 -11.03 21.91
CA ILE A 124 -4.33 -10.35 20.85
C ILE A 124 -5.83 -10.59 21.02
N GLU A 125 -6.55 -9.53 21.32
CA GLU A 125 -8.00 -9.57 21.43
C GLU A 125 -8.67 -9.42 20.05
N ILE A 126 -9.58 -10.33 19.73
CA ILE A 126 -10.40 -10.29 18.52
C ILE A 126 -11.85 -10.04 18.93
N SER A 127 -12.32 -8.81 18.74
CA SER A 127 -13.67 -8.41 19.14
C SER A 127 -14.74 -8.88 18.16
N GLY A 128 -15.89 -9.31 18.67
CA GLY A 128 -17.05 -9.71 17.87
C GLY A 128 -17.95 -10.71 18.59
N LYS A 129 -19.17 -10.92 18.08
CA LYS A 129 -20.11 -11.92 18.62
C LYS A 129 -19.57 -13.35 18.52
N ASP A 130 -18.79 -13.62 17.47
CA ASP A 130 -18.04 -14.86 17.26
C ASP A 130 -16.60 -14.49 16.84
N PRO A 131 -15.66 -14.39 17.80
CA PRO A 131 -14.27 -14.04 17.53
C PRO A 131 -13.57 -14.99 16.57
N VAL A 132 -13.93 -16.28 16.58
CA VAL A 132 -13.32 -17.30 15.72
C VAL A 132 -13.77 -17.10 14.28
N ALA A 133 -15.06 -16.81 14.05
CA ALA A 133 -15.56 -16.46 12.73
C ALA A 133 -14.97 -15.14 12.20
N VAL A 134 -14.77 -14.14 13.08
CA VAL A 134 -14.08 -12.89 12.72
C VAL A 134 -12.63 -13.18 12.32
N PHE A 135 -11.92 -13.98 13.11
CA PHE A 135 -10.55 -14.39 12.82
C PHE A 135 -10.44 -15.08 11.45
N LEU A 136 -11.29 -16.08 11.19
CA LEU A 136 -11.35 -16.78 9.91
C LEU A 136 -11.64 -15.83 8.74
N THR A 137 -12.56 -14.89 8.93
CA THR A 137 -12.86 -13.85 7.93
C THR A 137 -11.63 -13.01 7.64
N GLN A 138 -10.85 -12.63 8.67
CA GLN A 138 -9.59 -11.93 8.46
C GLN A 138 -8.56 -12.81 7.74
N MET A 139 -8.36 -14.06 8.15
CA MET A 139 -7.40 -14.95 7.49
C MET A 139 -7.74 -15.16 6.01
N SER A 140 -9.02 -15.32 5.67
CA SER A 140 -9.46 -15.43 4.27
C SER A 140 -9.23 -14.18 3.41
N ARG A 141 -9.06 -13.01 4.04
CA ARG A 141 -8.79 -11.74 3.36
C ARG A 141 -7.29 -11.45 3.29
N SER A 142 -6.46 -12.28 3.92
CA SER A 142 -5.01 -12.11 3.87
C SER A 142 -4.51 -12.51 2.49
N PRO A 143 -3.64 -11.71 1.86
CA PRO A 143 -3.12 -12.02 0.53
C PRO A 143 -2.28 -13.30 0.49
N VAL A 144 -1.67 -13.67 1.62
CA VAL A 144 -0.69 -14.76 1.71
C VAL A 144 -1.23 -16.02 2.39
N VAL A 145 -2.53 -16.05 2.73
CA VAL A 145 -3.12 -17.20 3.42
C VAL A 145 -4.01 -17.96 2.46
N VAL A 146 -3.74 -19.25 2.32
CA VAL A 146 -4.51 -20.17 1.47
C VAL A 146 -4.96 -21.37 2.28
N ARG A 147 -6.00 -22.07 1.80
CA ARG A 147 -6.41 -23.35 2.40
C ARG A 147 -5.31 -24.39 2.17
N ALA A 148 -5.06 -25.21 3.18
CA ALA A 148 -4.24 -26.40 3.05
C ALA A 148 -5.07 -27.58 2.53
N GLU A 149 -4.48 -28.78 2.50
CA GLU A 149 -5.12 -29.97 1.96
C GLU A 149 -6.29 -30.46 2.82
N GLN A 150 -6.16 -30.36 4.14
CA GLN A 150 -7.17 -30.84 5.07
C GLN A 150 -8.26 -29.78 5.34
N PRO A 151 -9.52 -30.22 5.55
CA PRO A 151 -10.60 -29.32 5.93
C PRO A 151 -10.27 -28.52 7.20
N GLY A 152 -10.43 -27.20 7.13
CA GLY A 152 -10.19 -26.32 8.27
C GLY A 152 -8.72 -25.94 8.49
N GLU A 153 -7.81 -26.43 7.65
CA GLU A 153 -6.39 -26.04 7.70
C GLU A 153 -6.05 -24.94 6.70
N TYR A 154 -5.12 -24.09 7.11
CA TYR A 154 -4.61 -22.97 6.34
C TYR A 154 -3.09 -22.94 6.37
N LYS A 155 -2.47 -22.44 5.30
CA LYS A 155 -1.02 -22.30 5.18
C LYS A 155 -0.66 -20.96 4.54
N ILE A 156 0.62 -20.63 4.62
CA ILE A 156 1.20 -19.49 3.92
C ILE A 156 1.49 -19.87 2.47
N ASP A 157 1.09 -19.01 1.55
CA ASP A 157 1.44 -19.09 0.14
C ASP A 157 2.80 -18.42 -0.11
N ASP A 158 3.85 -19.23 -0.09
CA ASP A 158 5.24 -18.83 -0.36
C ASP A 158 5.45 -18.30 -1.80
N SER A 159 4.59 -18.70 -2.73
CA SER A 159 4.64 -18.26 -4.13
C SER A 159 4.01 -16.89 -4.37
N PHE A 160 3.21 -16.38 -3.42
CA PHE A 160 2.39 -15.17 -3.59
C PHE A 160 3.21 -13.97 -4.06
N LEU A 161 4.33 -13.68 -3.38
CA LEU A 161 5.17 -12.52 -3.67
C LEU A 161 5.69 -12.55 -5.12
N ASN A 162 6.17 -13.71 -5.56
CA ASN A 162 6.70 -13.89 -6.91
C ASN A 162 5.59 -13.77 -7.96
N ARG A 163 4.44 -14.41 -7.74
CA ARG A 163 3.30 -14.35 -8.66
C ARG A 163 2.79 -12.91 -8.84
N VAL A 164 2.65 -12.17 -7.74
CA VAL A 164 2.15 -10.79 -7.76
C VAL A 164 3.16 -9.83 -8.39
N ALA A 165 4.45 -10.00 -8.10
CA ALA A 165 5.49 -9.21 -8.76
C ALA A 165 5.47 -9.41 -10.28
N GLN A 166 5.31 -10.67 -10.74
CA GLN A 166 5.18 -10.97 -12.17
C GLN A 166 3.92 -10.35 -12.77
N GLU A 167 2.76 -10.47 -12.11
CA GLU A 167 1.50 -9.89 -12.60
C GLU A 167 1.57 -8.36 -12.70
N ILE A 168 2.25 -7.69 -11.76
CA ILE A 168 2.49 -6.24 -11.85
C ILE A 168 3.33 -5.89 -13.08
N GLN A 169 4.41 -6.63 -13.35
CA GLN A 169 5.25 -6.43 -14.54
C GLN A 169 4.47 -6.66 -15.84
N ASP A 170 3.60 -7.65 -15.87
CA ASP A 170 2.75 -7.96 -17.04
C ASP A 170 1.74 -6.84 -17.28
N LEU A 171 1.15 -6.30 -16.22
CA LEU A 171 0.23 -5.16 -16.30
C LEU A 171 0.94 -3.88 -16.75
N ASP A 172 2.18 -3.65 -16.31
CA ASP A 172 2.99 -2.51 -16.77
C ASP A 172 3.27 -2.61 -18.27
N ARG A 173 3.69 -3.80 -18.75
CA ARG A 173 3.85 -4.06 -20.20
C ARG A 173 2.57 -3.83 -20.99
N LEU A 174 1.44 -4.35 -20.51
CA LEU A 174 0.14 -4.16 -21.16
C LEU A 174 -0.25 -2.68 -21.23
N ILE A 175 -0.03 -1.90 -20.16
CA ILE A 175 -0.31 -0.46 -20.15
C ILE A 175 0.56 0.26 -21.19
N ASP A 176 1.84 -0.06 -21.26
CA ASP A 176 2.77 0.54 -22.22
C ASP A 176 2.39 0.18 -23.67
N GLU A 177 2.05 -1.08 -23.96
CA GLU A 177 1.57 -1.53 -25.28
C GLU A 177 0.30 -0.79 -25.70
N LEU A 178 -0.67 -0.66 -24.80
CA LEU A 178 -1.92 0.04 -25.06
C LEU A 178 -1.70 1.55 -25.28
N ASP A 179 -0.80 2.17 -24.52
CA ASP A 179 -0.45 3.59 -24.64
C ASP A 179 0.38 3.90 -25.90
N GLN A 180 1.17 2.93 -26.43
CA GLN A 180 1.99 3.08 -27.65
C GLN A 180 1.25 2.78 -28.95
N SER A 181 0.11 2.10 -28.88
CA SER A 181 -0.68 1.77 -30.05
C SER A 181 -1.39 3.01 -30.63
N ASP A 182 -0.82 3.67 -31.65
CA ASP A 182 -1.57 4.64 -32.46
C ASP A 182 -1.05 4.91 -33.88
N SER A 183 -1.99 4.84 -34.85
CA SER A 183 -2.07 5.69 -36.06
C SER A 183 -3.41 5.53 -36.84
N GLU A 184 -4.15 4.42 -36.74
CA GLU A 184 -5.38 4.17 -37.55
C GLU A 184 -6.60 3.65 -36.75
N ALA A 185 -6.75 4.04 -35.48
CA ALA A 185 -7.79 3.53 -34.59
C ALA A 185 -9.17 4.18 -34.80
N THR A 186 -10.25 3.38 -34.80
CA THR A 186 -11.63 3.88 -34.72
C THR A 186 -11.95 4.43 -33.32
N ILE A 187 -12.93 5.33 -33.20
CA ILE A 187 -13.41 5.88 -31.91
C ILE A 187 -13.74 4.77 -30.90
N GLU A 188 -14.45 3.72 -31.34
CA GLU A 188 -14.79 2.57 -30.48
C GLU A 188 -13.55 1.85 -29.94
N GLN A 189 -12.53 1.65 -30.78
CA GLN A 189 -11.26 1.03 -30.37
C GLN A 189 -10.52 1.91 -29.35
N ILE A 190 -10.55 3.24 -29.52
CA ILE A 190 -9.97 4.18 -28.56
C ILE A 190 -10.68 4.10 -27.20
N GLU A 191 -12.01 4.02 -27.18
CA GLU A 191 -12.78 3.88 -25.94
C GLU A 191 -12.52 2.55 -25.23
N GLN A 192 -12.50 1.45 -25.97
CA GLN A 192 -12.16 0.12 -25.45
C GLN A 192 -10.75 0.10 -24.83
N ARG A 193 -9.74 0.66 -25.52
CA ARG A 193 -8.37 0.78 -24.96
C ARG A 193 -8.34 1.58 -23.68
N ARG A 194 -9.00 2.75 -23.64
CA ARG A 194 -9.08 3.58 -22.42
C ARG A 194 -9.67 2.80 -21.25
N GLN A 195 -10.70 2.01 -21.50
CA GLN A 195 -11.32 1.17 -20.48
C GLN A 195 -10.38 0.05 -20.02
N GLN A 196 -9.67 -0.60 -20.94
CA GLN A 196 -8.66 -1.62 -20.61
C GLN A 196 -7.53 -1.04 -19.77
N VAL A 197 -6.95 0.10 -20.17
CA VAL A 197 -5.90 0.80 -19.40
C VAL A 197 -6.42 1.18 -18.00
N LYS A 198 -7.66 1.66 -17.89
CA LYS A 198 -8.29 1.97 -16.60
C LYS A 198 -8.39 0.73 -15.70
N GLN A 199 -8.82 -0.40 -16.26
CA GLN A 199 -8.93 -1.67 -15.53
C GLN A 199 -7.56 -2.21 -15.12
N ALA A 200 -6.57 -2.22 -16.04
CA ALA A 200 -5.20 -2.65 -15.78
C ALA A 200 -4.56 -1.83 -14.66
N ARG A 201 -4.68 -0.49 -14.71
CA ARG A 201 -4.19 0.41 -13.64
C ARG A 201 -4.89 0.17 -12.30
N ALA A 202 -6.19 -0.13 -12.31
CA ALA A 202 -6.92 -0.44 -11.08
C ALA A 202 -6.46 -1.77 -10.47
N ARG A 203 -6.29 -2.82 -11.30
CA ARG A 203 -5.77 -4.12 -10.88
C ARG A 203 -4.36 -3.99 -10.31
N ARG A 204 -3.46 -3.31 -11.02
CA ARG A 204 -2.08 -3.03 -10.60
C ARG A 204 -2.03 -2.38 -9.21
N ARG A 205 -2.81 -1.31 -8.98
CA ARG A 205 -2.90 -0.66 -7.66
C ARG A 205 -3.47 -1.58 -6.57
N SER A 206 -4.35 -2.50 -6.93
CA SER A 206 -4.85 -3.49 -5.96
C SER A 206 -3.75 -4.46 -5.57
N LEU A 207 -2.99 -4.97 -6.55
CA LEU A 207 -1.87 -5.86 -6.33
C LEU A 207 -0.75 -5.21 -5.53
N GLU A 208 -0.42 -3.94 -5.80
CA GLU A 208 0.57 -3.19 -5.00
C GLU A 208 0.17 -3.10 -3.52
N ARG A 209 -1.12 -2.91 -3.23
CA ARG A 209 -1.62 -2.89 -1.84
C ARG A 209 -1.52 -4.26 -1.19
N SER A 210 -1.91 -5.31 -1.91
CA SER A 210 -1.80 -6.70 -1.44
C SER A 210 -0.34 -7.11 -1.23
N LEU A 211 0.57 -6.71 -2.13
CA LEU A 211 2.01 -6.94 -2.01
C LEU A 211 2.58 -6.21 -0.80
N ALA A 212 2.23 -4.94 -0.60
CA ALA A 212 2.68 -4.19 0.55
C ALA A 212 2.21 -4.80 1.88
N GLU A 213 0.99 -5.34 1.93
CA GLU A 213 0.50 -6.09 3.08
C GLU A 213 1.27 -7.41 3.26
N ALA A 214 1.39 -8.22 2.21
CA ALA A 214 2.15 -9.48 2.24
C ALA A 214 3.59 -9.28 2.72
N THR A 215 4.28 -8.25 2.23
CA THR A 215 5.65 -7.94 2.67
C THR A 215 5.73 -7.59 4.16
N ARG A 216 4.72 -6.91 4.72
CA ARG A 216 4.71 -6.65 6.17
C ARG A 216 4.40 -7.91 6.96
N SER A 217 3.43 -8.70 6.52
CA SER A 217 3.05 -9.97 7.16
C SER A 217 4.18 -11.01 7.17
N LEU A 218 5.07 -10.98 6.18
CA LEU A 218 6.18 -11.93 6.04
C LEU A 218 7.51 -11.41 6.60
N ARG A 219 7.57 -10.18 7.14
CA ARG A 219 8.76 -9.69 7.84
C ARG A 219 8.80 -10.26 9.25
N GLN A 220 9.97 -10.77 9.64
CA GLN A 220 10.35 -11.05 11.02
C GLN A 220 11.15 -9.88 11.57
#